data_AF-A0A7C2M4I5-F1
#
_entry.id   AF-A0A7C2M4I5-F1
#
_cell.length_a   1.000
_cell.length_b   1.000
_cell.length_c   1.000
_cell.angle_alpha   90.00
_cell.angle_beta   90.00
_cell.angle_gamma   90.00
#
_symmetry.space_group_name_H-M   'P 1'
#
loop_
_entity.id
_entity.type
_entity.pdbx_description
1 polymer ?
#
loop_
_entity_poly.entity_id
_entity_poly.type
_entity_poly.pdbx_seq_one_letter_code
_entity_poly.pdbx_strand_id
1 'polypeptide(L)' 'MPIPDSDKIYDVLIVGGGPIGIACALEAKKNGLSYLILEKGTLVNSLYNYPSNMTFFSTSEKLELDEI' A
#
# COMPACT_ATOMS: atom_id res chain seq x y z
N MET A 1 -10.49 2.82 -14.09
CA MET A 1 -9.22 2.19 -13.72
C MET A 1 -8.64 1.59 -14.98
N PRO A 2 -7.46 2.02 -15.45
CA PRO A 2 -6.83 1.36 -16.59
C PRO A 2 -6.56 -0.10 -16.23
N ILE A 3 -6.97 -1.00 -17.11
CA ILE A 3 -6.65 -2.43 -16.99
C ILE A 3 -5.14 -2.52 -17.18
N PRO A 4 -4.38 -3.10 -16.23
CA PRO A 4 -2.96 -3.32 -16.45
C PRO A 4 -2.77 -4.18 -17.68
N ASP A 5 -1.76 -3.83 -18.49
CA ASP A 5 -1.44 -4.54 -19.72
C ASP A 5 -1.24 -6.03 -19.42
N SER A 6 -2.00 -6.92 -20.08
CA SER A 6 -2.06 -8.35 -19.74
C SER A 6 -0.72 -9.05 -19.90
N ASP A 7 0.15 -8.48 -20.73
CA ASP A 7 1.44 -9.05 -21.09
C ASP A 7 2.58 -8.43 -20.27
N LYS A 8 2.29 -7.49 -19.37
CA LYS A 8 3.29 -6.86 -18.52
C LYS A 8 3.68 -7.78 -17.37
N ILE A 9 4.91 -8.27 -17.42
CA ILE A 9 5.55 -8.97 -16.31
C ILE A 9 6.02 -7.94 -15.28
N TYR A 10 5.65 -8.15 -14.02
CA TYR A 10 6.11 -7.36 -12.88
C TYR A 10 7.10 -8.18 -12.06
N ASP A 11 8.10 -7.51 -11.49
CA ASP A 11 9.07 -8.15 -10.59
C ASP A 11 8.43 -8.49 -9.24
N VAL A 12 7.49 -7.66 -8.78
CA VAL A 12 6.81 -7.80 -7.49
C VAL A 12 5.29 -7.63 -7.61
N LEU A 13 4.53 -8.60 -7.11
CA LEU A 13 3.08 -8.48 -6.91
C LEU A 13 2.79 -8.29 -5.42
N ILE A 14 2.11 -7.19 -5.07
CA ILE A 14 1.74 -6.85 -3.70
C ILE A 14 0.23 -7.03 -3.56
N VAL A 15 -0.19 -7.95 -2.69
CA VAL A 15 -1.62 -8.18 -2.40
C VAL A 15 -1.97 -7.50 -1.08
N GLY A 16 -2.77 -6.45 -1.16
CA GLY A 16 -3.16 -5.57 -0.06
C GLY A 16 -2.55 -4.17 -0.22
N GLY A 17 -3.40 -3.16 -0.39
CA GLY A 17 -3.06 -1.73 -0.46
C GLY A 17 -3.17 -1.02 0.87
N GLY A 18 -2.94 -1.75 1.98
CA GLY A 18 -2.82 -1.20 3.31
C GLY A 18 -1.45 -0.54 3.55
N PRO A 19 -1.20 0.01 4.76
CA PRO A 19 0.03 0.71 5.07
C PRO A 19 1.30 -0.09 4.72
N ILE A 20 1.33 -1.37 5.11
CA ILE A 20 2.48 -2.24 4.85
C ILE A 20 2.65 -2.54 3.35
N GLY A 21 1.55 -2.72 2.60
CA GLY A 21 1.63 -2.94 1.16
C GLY A 21 2.18 -1.73 0.41
N ILE A 22 1.81 -0.52 0.86
CA ILE A 22 2.38 0.73 0.35
C ILE A 22 3.87 0.83 0.70
N ALA A 23 4.27 0.46 1.93
CA ALA A 23 5.69 0.41 2.30
C ALA A 23 6.50 -0.53 1.39
N CYS A 24 5.97 -1.72 1.10
CA CYS A 24 6.60 -2.66 0.17
C CYS A 24 6.74 -2.08 -1.24
N ALA A 25 5.74 -1.35 -1.71
CA ALA A 25 5.77 -0.69 -3.02
C ALA A 25 6.81 0.44 -3.09
N LEU A 26 6.95 1.22 -2.02
CA LEU A 26 7.98 2.24 -1.90
C LEU A 26 9.38 1.62 -1.92
N GLU A 27 9.58 0.51 -1.20
CA GLU A 27 10.85 -0.21 -1.20
C GLU A 27 11.17 -0.83 -2.56
N ALA A 28 10.18 -1.45 -3.23
CA ALA A 28 10.33 -1.96 -4.59
C ALA A 28 10.75 -0.83 -5.55
N LYS A 29 10.11 0.34 -5.45
CA LYS A 29 10.47 1.53 -6.24
C LYS A 29 11.91 1.99 -5.96
N LYS A 30 12.33 2.05 -4.69
CA LYS A 30 13.69 2.44 -4.28
C LYS A 30 14.77 1.52 -4.89
N ASN A 31 14.44 0.25 -5.07
CA ASN A 31 15.31 -0.75 -5.68
C ASN A 31 15.14 -0.89 -7.21
N GLY A 32 14.36 0.00 -7.85
CA GLY A 32 14.16 -0.01 -9.30
C GLY A 32 13.35 -1.19 -9.83
N LEU A 33 12.60 -1.88 -8.96
CA LEU A 33 11.75 -3.01 -9.33
C LEU A 33 10.39 -2.52 -9.84
N SER A 34 9.88 -3.17 -10.89
CA SER A 34 8.50 -2.99 -11.32
C SER A 34 7.55 -3.71 -10.37
N TYR A 35 6.45 -3.06 -10.00
CA TYR A 35 5.48 -3.65 -9.07
C TYR A 35 4.03 -3.32 -9.43
N LEU A 36 3.13 -4.16 -8.92
CA LEU A 36 1.68 -3.96 -8.97
C LEU A 36 1.08 -4.19 -7.58
N ILE A 37 0.27 -3.26 -7.10
CA ILE A 37 -0.52 -3.42 -5.87
C ILE A 37 -1.95 -3.79 -6.24
N LEU A 38 -2.46 -4.87 -5.66
CA LEU A 38 -3.86 -5.28 -5.76
C LEU A 38 -4.54 -5.10 -4.41
N GLU A 39 -5.57 -4.27 -4.37
CA GLU A 39 -6.41 -4.05 -3.18
C GLU A 39 -7.87 -4.32 -3.56
N LYS A 40 -8.59 -4.99 -2.66
CA LYS A 40 -10.00 -5.31 -2.85
C LYS A 40 -10.88 -4.06 -2.74
N GLY A 41 -10.52 -3.14 -1.85
CA GLY A 41 -11.26 -1.92 -1.56
C GLY A 41 -10.52 -0.64 -1.96
N THR A 42 -10.69 0.40 -1.15
CA THR A 42 -9.91 1.63 -1.31
C THR A 42 -8.48 1.42 -0.82
N LEU A 43 -7.55 2.32 -1.18
CA LEU A 43 -6.28 2.39 -0.47
C LEU A 43 -6.55 2.50 1.03
N VAL A 44 -5.72 1.82 1.82
CA VAL A 44 -5.87 1.72 3.27
C VAL A 44 -7.27 1.28 3.73
N ASN A 45 -7.92 0.37 2.98
CA ASN A 45 -9.29 -0.10 3.25
C ASN A 45 -9.54 -0.52 4.71
N SER A 46 -8.56 -1.18 5.36
CA SER A 46 -8.69 -1.55 6.78
C SER A 46 -8.78 -0.34 7.70
N LEU A 47 -7.97 0.70 7.46
CA LEU A 47 -8.02 1.96 8.22
C LEU A 47 -9.31 2.73 7.94
N TYR A 48 -9.79 2.71 6.69
CA TYR A 48 -11.08 3.31 6.33
C TYR A 48 -12.25 2.72 7.13
N ASN A 49 -12.19 1.43 7.46
CA ASN A 49 -13.22 0.73 8.22
C ASN A 49 -12.98 0.77 9.74
N TYR A 50 -11.98 1.50 10.23
CA TYR A 50 -11.81 1.69 11.67
C TYR A 50 -12.92 2.58 12.26
N PRO A 51 -13.31 2.36 13.53
CA PRO A 51 -14.21 3.28 14.22
C PRO A 51 -13.67 4.71 14.18
N SER A 52 -14.54 5.70 13.96
CA SER A 52 -14.13 7.11 13.85
C SER A 52 -13.44 7.66 15.10
N ASN A 53 -13.65 7.00 16.24
CA ASN A 53 -13.09 7.31 17.56
C ASN A 53 -11.99 6.32 18.00
N MET A 54 -11.36 5.64 17.04
CA MET A 54 -10.26 4.73 17.33
C MET A 54 -8.98 5.49 17.72
N THR A 55 -8.33 5.05 18.80
CA THR A 55 -7.02 5.56 19.22
C THR A 55 -5.93 4.62 18.75
N PHE A 56 -4.93 5.15 18.05
CA PHE A 56 -3.72 4.40 17.72
C PHE A 56 -2.82 4.29 18.95
N PHE A 57 -2.23 3.11 19.16
CA PHE A 57 -1.27 2.87 20.25
C PHE A 57 0.13 3.41 19.94
N SER A 58 0.42 3.65 18.66
CA SER A 58 1.68 4.21 18.18
C SER A 58 1.51 5.71 17.89
N THR A 59 2.59 6.48 18.06
CA THR A 59 2.62 7.90 17.66
C THR A 59 2.50 8.04 16.15
N SER A 60 2.00 9.18 15.67
CA SER A 60 1.86 9.46 14.22
C SER A 60 3.18 9.26 13.48
N GLU A 61 4.29 9.70 14.07
CA GLU A 61 5.64 9.56 13.50
C GLU A 61 6.06 8.10 13.26
N LYS A 62 5.48 7.16 14.01
CA LYS A 62 5.73 5.72 13.85
C LYS A 62 4.73 5.02 12.93
N LEU A 63 3.68 5.73 12.51
CA LEU A 63 2.65 5.24 11.58
C LEU A 63 2.87 5.70 10.14
N GLU A 64 3.59 6.80 9.96
CA GLU A 64 3.95 7.35 8.65
C GLU A 64 4.82 6.38 7.86
N LEU A 65 4.55 6.25 6.56
CA LEU A 65 5.17 5.25 5.68
C LEU A 65 6.35 5.79 4.87
N ASP A 66 6.54 7.11 4.88
CA ASP A 66 7.67 7.90 4.37
C ASP A 66 7.33 9.39 4.65
N GLU A 67 7.83 10.35 3.86
CA GLU A 67 7.31 11.73 3.79
C GLU A 67 5.91 11.86 3.12
N ILE A 68 4.96 10.97 3.45
CA ILE A 68 3.60 10.93 2.87
C ILE A 68 2.54 10.95 3.95
#